data_AF-A0A9E4EU35-F1
#
_entry.id   AF-A0A9E4EU35-F1
#
_cell.length_a   1.000
_cell.length_b   1.000
_cell.length_c   1.000
_cell.angle_alpha   90.00
_cell.angle_beta   90.00
_cell.angle_gamma   90.00
#
_symmetry.space_group_name_H-M   'P 1'
#
loop_
_entity.id
_entity.type
_entity.pdbx_description
1 polymer ?
#
loop_
_entity_poly.entity_id
_entity_poly.type
_entity_poly.pdbx_seq_one_letter_code
_entity_poly.pdbx_strand_id
1 'polypeptide(L)' 'MVRTGSLFSQLLDSFPDNPLQRSVKAHRAERYRKGFTCWEQFVAMLFCQLAQAHSLGEI' A
#
# COMPACT_ATOMS: atom_id res chain seq x y z
N MET A 1 -12.07 -8.69 -10.06
CA MET A 1 -11.41 -9.14 -11.31
C MET A 1 -11.46 -7.98 -12.30
N VAL A 2 -10.46 -7.10 -12.23
CA VAL A 2 -10.34 -5.93 -13.12
C VAL A 2 -10.06 -6.43 -14.54
N ARG A 3 -10.93 -6.09 -15.50
CA ARG A 3 -10.83 -6.52 -16.91
C ARG A 3 -9.87 -5.66 -17.76
N THR A 4 -9.53 -4.45 -17.30
CA THR A 4 -8.56 -3.54 -17.91
C THR A 4 -8.05 -2.60 -16.82
N GLY A 5 -6.86 -2.86 -16.31
CA GLY A 5 -6.20 -2.05 -15.28
C GLY A 5 -4.70 -2.26 -15.34
N SER A 6 -3.92 -1.30 -14.85
CA SER A 6 -2.46 -1.41 -14.82
C SER A 6 -2.03 -2.67 -14.09
N LEU A 7 -0.85 -3.21 -14.42
CA LEU A 7 -0.27 -4.36 -13.70
C LEU A 7 -0.22 -4.11 -12.19
N PHE A 8 0.00 -2.85 -11.79
CA PHE A 8 -0.05 -2.41 -10.40
C PHE A 8 -1.43 -2.60 -9.75
N SER A 9 -2.52 -2.21 -10.43
CA SER A 9 -3.88 -2.43 -9.93
C SER A 9 -4.21 -3.92 -9.80
N GLN A 10 -3.72 -4.78 -10.70
CA GLN A 10 -3.91 -6.23 -10.62
C GLN A 10 -3.12 -6.85 -9.45
N LEU A 11 -1.92 -6.34 -9.19
CA LEU A 11 -1.12 -6.70 -8.01
C LEU A 11 -1.84 -6.34 -6.72
N LEU A 12 -2.38 -5.12 -6.61
CA LEU A 12 -3.14 -4.68 -5.43
C LEU A 12 -4.38 -5.55 -5.18
N ASP A 13 -5.11 -5.93 -6.23
CA ASP A 13 -6.26 -6.85 -6.16
C ASP A 13 -5.88 -8.25 -5.63
N SER A 14 -4.61 -8.63 -5.74
CA SER A 14 -4.09 -9.92 -5.25
C SER A 14 -3.83 -9.94 -3.74
N PHE A 15 -4.05 -8.83 -3.03
CA PHE A 15 -3.97 -8.72 -1.57
C PHE A 15 -5.35 -8.54 -0.89
N PRO A 16 -6.32 -9.46 -1.10
CA PRO A 16 -7.70 -9.27 -0.65
C PRO A 16 -7.88 -9.41 0.88
N ASP A 17 -7.04 -10.19 1.55
CA ASP A 17 -7.08 -10.37 3.00
C ASP A 17 -5.85 -9.73 3.60
N ASN A 18 -5.90 -8.41 3.75
CA ASN A 18 -4.72 -7.61 4.04
C ASN A 18 -4.27 -7.80 5.50
N PRO A 19 -3.22 -8.60 5.80
CA PRO A 19 -2.72 -8.76 7.16
C PRO A 19 -2.27 -7.41 7.75
N LEU A 20 -1.90 -6.44 6.89
CA LEU A 20 -1.61 -5.08 7.31
C LEU A 20 -2.81 -4.43 8.00
N GLN A 21 -4.03 -4.56 7.45
CA GLN A 21 -5.21 -3.97 8.09
C GLN A 21 -5.52 -4.61 9.45
N ARG A 22 -5.33 -5.93 9.58
CA ARG A 22 -5.49 -6.62 10.88
C ARG A 22 -4.47 -6.10 11.89
N SER A 23 -3.21 -5.96 11.47
CA SER A 23 -2.12 -5.42 12.30
C SER A 23 -2.36 -3.95 12.69
N VAL A 24 -2.74 -3.10 11.74
CA VAL A 24 -3.08 -1.68 11.97
C VAL A 24 -4.19 -1.54 13.01
N LYS A 25 -5.24 -2.36 12.92
CA LYS A 25 -6.33 -2.40 13.91
C LYS A 25 -5.85 -2.90 15.27
N ALA A 26 -5.10 -4.01 15.32
CA ALA A 26 -4.58 -4.59 16.55
C ALA A 26 -3.67 -3.62 17.31
N HIS A 27 -2.80 -2.90 16.59
CA HIS A 27 -1.84 -1.97 17.18
C HIS A 27 -2.35 -0.52 17.27
N ARG A 28 -3.57 -0.24 16.81
CA ARG A 28 -4.14 1.13 16.72
C ARG A 28 -3.19 2.11 16.02
N ALA A 29 -2.48 1.65 14.99
CA ALA A 29 -1.42 2.40 14.31
C ALA A 29 -1.91 3.70 13.66
N GLU A 30 -3.22 3.82 13.42
CA GLU A 30 -3.84 5.01 12.80
C GLU A 30 -4.62 5.90 13.79
N ARG A 31 -4.56 5.66 15.11
CA ARG A 31 -5.40 6.35 16.12
C ARG A 31 -5.25 7.88 16.13
N TYR A 32 -4.10 8.41 15.73
CA TYR A 32 -3.81 9.86 15.70
C TYR A 32 -3.25 10.32 14.35
N ARG A 33 -3.54 9.58 13.28
CA ARG A 33 -3.08 9.89 11.93
C ARG A 33 -3.55 11.30 11.51
N LYS A 34 -2.62 12.14 11.05
CA LYS A 34 -2.88 13.47 10.46
C LYS A 34 -2.49 13.57 8.98
N GLY A 35 -2.23 12.44 8.31
CA GLY A 35 -1.66 12.38 6.96
C GLY A 35 -1.99 11.07 6.27
N PHE A 36 -1.01 10.37 5.68
CA PHE A 36 -1.21 9.11 4.95
C PHE A 36 -1.58 7.91 5.85
N THR A 37 -2.37 6.96 5.34
CA THR A 37 -2.78 5.73 6.05
C THR A 37 -1.59 4.80 6.02
N CYS A 38 -1.56 3.83 6.93
CA CYS A 38 -0.65 2.70 6.79
C CYS A 38 -0.87 1.99 5.44
N TRP A 39 -2.10 1.96 4.93
CA TRP A 39 -2.39 1.43 3.60
C TRP A 39 -1.80 2.28 2.47
N GLU A 40 -2.02 3.59 2.45
CA GLU A 40 -1.44 4.50 1.45
C GLU A 40 0.09 4.47 1.49
N GLN A 41 0.68 4.42 2.68
CA GLN A 41 2.13 4.25 2.85
C GLN A 41 2.62 2.91 2.25
N PHE A 42 1.88 1.82 2.49
CA PHE A 42 2.20 0.52 1.91
C PHE A 42 2.12 0.53 0.38
N VAL A 43 1.05 1.09 -0.18
CA VAL A 43 0.86 1.22 -1.63
C VAL A 43 1.99 2.06 -2.25
N ALA A 44 2.39 3.16 -1.59
CA ALA A 44 3.50 4.00 -2.03
C ALA A 44 4.84 3.23 -2.03
N MET A 45 5.15 2.49 -0.96
CA MET A 45 6.37 1.67 -0.90
C MET A 45 6.38 0.56 -1.95
N LEU A 46 5.24 -0.09 -2.19
CA LEU A 46 5.10 -1.10 -3.23
C LEU A 46 5.35 -0.52 -4.62
N PHE A 47 4.83 0.69 -4.87
CA PHE A 47 5.10 1.41 -6.11
C PHE A 47 6.59 1.73 -6.27
N CYS A 48 7.25 2.24 -5.23
CA CYS A 48 8.70 2.50 -5.25
C CYS A 48 9.50 1.24 -5.60
N GLN A 49 9.20 0.12 -4.94
CA GLN A 49 9.89 -1.16 -5.18
C GLN A 49 9.74 -1.64 -6.63
N LEU A 50 8.55 -1.48 -7.22
CA LEU A 50 8.30 -1.85 -8.61
C LEU A 50 8.97 -0.90 -9.61
N ALA A 51 9.08 0.38 -9.26
CA ALA A 51 9.80 1.38 -10.04
C ALA A 51 11.33 1.30 -9.89
N GLN A 52 11.85 0.35 -9.10
CA GLN A 52 13.26 0.30 -8.67
C GLN A 52 13.73 1.59 -7.98
N ALA A 53 12.81 2.37 -7.43
CA ALA A 53 13.12 3.51 -6.59
C ALA A 53 13.42 3.02 -5.17
N HIS A 54 14.58 3.40 -4.66
CA HIS A 54 15.01 3.13 -3.29
C HIS A 54 14.43 4.15 -2.29
N SER A 55 13.91 5.29 -2.77
CA SER A 55 13.26 6.31 -1.95
C SER A 55 12.13 7.02 -2.69
N LEU A 56 11.13 7.52 -1.95
CA LEU A 56 10.06 8.37 -2.49
C LEU A 56 10.59 9.68 -3.11
N GLY A 57 11.82 10.10 -2.76
CA GLY A 57 12.47 11.27 -3.34
C GLY A 57 13.24 11.02 -4.64
N GLU A 58 13.33 9.76 -5.09
CA GLU A 58 13.98 9.39 -6.36
C GLU A 58 12.99 9.33 -7.54
N ILE A 59 11.71 9.62 -7.28
CA ILE A 59 10.58 9.55 -8.22
C ILE A 59 10.17 10.98 -8.61
#